data_AF-A0A976LHP2-F1
#
_entry.id   AF-A0A976LHP2-F1
#
_cell.length_a   1.000
_cell.length_b   1.000
_cell.length_c   1.000
_cell.angle_alpha   90.00
_cell.angle_beta   90.00
_cell.angle_gamma   90.00
#
_symmetry.space_group_name_H-M   'P 1'
#
loop_
_entity.id
_entity.type
_entity.pdbx_description
1 polymer ?
#
loop_
_entity_poly.entity_id
_entity_poly.type
_entity_poly.pdbx_seq_one_letter_code
_entity_poly.pdbx_strand_id
1 'polypeptide(L)' 'RIVAEENLETPLGSLKTVHLSKLHDPGEEGTEIWLGMDYHYLPVKIRQIDKHGDSAEQLISEIRYE' A
#
# COMPACT_ATOMS: atom_id res chain seq x y z
N ARG A 1 6.52 1.93 -9.93
CA ARG A 1 6.43 0.71 -10.74
C ARG A 1 5.47 -0.27 -10.08
N ILE A 2 4.80 -1.12 -10.85
CA ILE A 2 4.14 -2.31 -10.29
C ILE A 2 5.23 -3.25 -9.80
N VAL A 3 5.10 -3.73 -8.56
CA VAL A 3 6.01 -4.68 -7.92
C VAL A 3 5.45 -6.08 -8.07
N ALA A 4 4.20 -6.28 -7.65
CA ALA A 4 3.54 -7.57 -7.66
C ALA A 4 2.01 -7.42 -7.58
N GLU A 5 1.30 -8.49 -7.90
CA GLU A 5 -0.09 -8.71 -7.50
C GLU A 5 -0.10 -9.70 -6.31
N GLU A 6 -0.83 -9.37 -5.25
CA GLU A 6 -0.86 -10.20 -4.03
C GLU A 6 -2.21 -10.10 -3.31
N ASN A 7 -2.57 -11.15 -2.58
CA ASN A 7 -3.69 -11.12 -1.63
C ASN A 7 -3.19 -10.54 -0.30
N LEU A 8 -3.86 -9.49 0.18
CA LEU A 8 -3.53 -8.80 1.42
C LEU A 8 -4.64 -9.02 2.44
N GLU A 9 -4.28 -9.52 3.63
CA GLU A 9 -5.21 -9.58 4.75
C GLU A 9 -5.45 -8.19 5.33
N THR A 10 -6.73 -7.82 5.45
CA THR A 10 -7.15 -6.53 5.96
C THR A 10 -8.32 -6.68 6.93
N PRO A 11 -8.65 -5.65 7.73
CA PRO A 11 -9.91 -5.54 8.46
C PRO A 11 -11.18 -5.74 7.59
N LEU A 12 -11.10 -5.54 6.27
CA LEU A 12 -12.20 -5.80 5.32
C LEU A 12 -12.24 -7.23 4.80
N GLY A 13 -11.31 -8.09 5.24
CA GLY A 13 -11.04 -9.43 4.72
C GLY A 13 -9.83 -9.48 3.80
N SER A 14 -9.64 -10.62 3.13
CA SER A 14 -8.56 -10.83 2.16
C SER A 14 -8.88 -10.13 0.85
N LEU A 15 -8.03 -9.17 0.44
CA LEU A 15 -8.23 -8.35 -0.74
C LEU A 15 -7.21 -8.67 -1.81
N LYS A 16 -7.63 -8.76 -3.09
CA LYS A 16 -6.70 -8.77 -4.22
C LYS A 16 -6.12 -7.39 -4.42
N THR A 17 -4.80 -7.28 -4.41
CA THR A 17 -4.11 -6.00 -4.51
C THR A 17 -3.05 -5.97 -5.58
N VAL A 18 -2.82 -4.79 -6.16
CA VAL A 18 -1.60 -4.49 -6.90
C VAL A 18 -0.70 -3.63 -6.04
N HIS A 19 0.53 -4.09 -5.81
CA HIS A 19 1.54 -3.35 -5.07
C HIS A 19 2.32 -2.44 -6.02
N LEU A 20 2.28 -1.15 -5.74
CA LEU A 20 3.04 -0.10 -6.39
C LEU A 20 4.16 0.39 -5.45
N SER A 21 5.37 0.48 -5.98
CA SER A 21 6.49 1.12 -5.28
C SER A 21 7.01 2.29 -6.10
N LYS A 22 7.18 3.44 -5.47
CA LYS A 22 8.03 4.51 -6.00
C LYS A 22 9.47 4.12 -5.66
N LEU A 23 10.24 3.70 -6.66
CA LEU A 23 11.68 3.46 -6.49
C LEU A 23 12.32 4.77 -6.01
N HIS A 24 12.95 4.72 -4.85
CA HIS A 24 13.75 5.79 -4.26
C HIS A 24 15.18 5.28 -4.13
N ASP A 25 16.16 6.17 -4.32
CA ASP A 25 17.56 5.80 -4.15
C ASP A 25 17.88 5.56 -2.65
N PRO A 26 18.93 4.80 -2.32
CA PRO A 26 19.37 4.65 -0.94
C PRO A 26 19.62 6.02 -0.27
N GLY A 27 18.93 6.29 0.84
CA GLY A 27 18.99 7.57 1.56
C GLY A 27 17.89 8.56 1.20
N GLU A 28 16.98 8.21 0.28
CA GLU A 28 15.78 8.97 -0.04
C GLU A 28 14.52 8.36 0.60
N GLU A 29 13.50 9.20 0.80
CA GLU A 29 12.19 8.77 1.29
C GLU A 29 11.45 7.91 0.26
N GLY A 30 10.77 6.89 0.75
CA GLY A 30 10.03 5.91 -0.03
C GLY A 30 8.55 5.88 0.24
N THR A 31 7.78 5.48 -0.77
CA THR A 31 6.36 5.18 -0.60
C THR A 31 5.99 3.94 -1.40
N GLU A 32 5.40 2.99 -0.69
CA GLU A 32 4.76 1.80 -1.23
C GLU A 32 3.25 1.91 -1.00
N ILE A 33 2.46 1.53 -2.00
CA ILE A 33 1.00 1.59 -1.97
C ILE A 33 0.44 0.28 -2.52
N TRP A 34 -0.51 -0.31 -1.80
CA TRP A 34 -1.31 -1.43 -2.27
C TRP A 34 -2.69 -0.93 -2.65
N LEU A 35 -3.12 -1.21 -3.88
CA LEU A 35 -4.42 -0.80 -4.40
C LEU A 35 -5.34 -2.02 -4.49
N GLY A 36 -6.50 -1.97 -3.84
CA GLY A 36 -7.50 -3.04 -3.87
C GLY A 36 -8.20 -3.10 -5.22
N MET A 37 -7.99 -4.19 -5.98
CA MET A 37 -8.50 -4.31 -7.36
C MET A 37 -10.03 -4.32 -7.41
N ASP A 38 -10.67 -5.02 -6.47
CA ASP A 38 -12.13 -5.11 -6.36
C ASP A 38 -12.76 -3.81 -5.79
N TYR A 39 -11.94 -2.88 -5.31
CA TYR A 39 -12.34 -1.59 -4.73
C TYR A 39 -11.90 -0.42 -5.61
N HIS A 40 -12.03 -0.55 -6.93
CA HIS A 40 -11.67 0.51 -7.89
C HIS A 40 -10.25 1.07 -7.71
N TYR A 41 -9.31 0.21 -7.32
CA TYR A 41 -7.93 0.58 -7.02
C TYR A 41 -7.81 1.65 -5.92
N LEU A 42 -8.70 1.64 -4.93
CA LEU A 42 -8.51 2.44 -3.72
C LEU A 42 -7.26 1.96 -2.94
N PRO A 43 -6.49 2.88 -2.32
CA PRO A 43 -5.41 2.51 -1.43
C PRO A 43 -5.92 1.72 -0.22
N VAL A 44 -5.44 0.50 -0.05
CA VAL A 44 -5.79 -0.38 1.07
C VAL A 44 -4.65 -0.59 2.06
N LYS A 45 -3.42 -0.32 1.63
CA LYS A 45 -2.24 -0.20 2.51
C LYS A 45 -1.31 0.87 1.94
N ILE A 46 -0.68 1.64 2.82
CA ILE A 46 0.40 2.57 2.48
C ILE A 46 1.55 2.30 3.44
N ARG A 47 2.77 2.19 2.91
CA ARG A 47 3.99 2.12 3.70
C ARG A 47 4.91 3.27 3.30
N GLN A 48 5.26 4.09 4.27
CA GLN A 48 6.19 5.20 4.12
C GLN A 48 7.52 4.78 4.72
N ILE A 49 8.60 5.01 3.99
CA ILE A 49 9.96 4.68 4.40
C ILE A 49 10.72 6.00 4.49
N ASP A 50 11.37 6.28 5.61
CA ASP A 50 12.18 7.47 5.74
C ASP A 50 13.60 7.25 5.21
N LYS A 51 14.40 8.33 5.20
CA LYS A 51 15.81 8.30 4.76
C LYS A 51 16.72 7.38 5.58
N HIS A 52 16.30 6.98 6.78
CA HIS A 52 17.02 6.06 7.66
C HIS A 52 16.63 4.60 7.42
N GLY A 53 15.60 4.36 6.60
CA GLY A 53 15.04 3.05 6.32
C GLY A 53 13.96 2.62 7.32
N ASP A 54 13.62 3.49 8.28
CA ASP A 54 12.50 3.24 9.19
C ASP A 54 11.19 3.36 8.41
N SER A 55 10.17 2.58 8.80
CA SER A 55 8.90 2.58 8.08
C SER A 55 7.67 2.65 8.96
N ALA A 56 6.69 3.41 8.51
CA ALA A 56 5.35 3.48 9.08
C ALA A 56 4.33 2.89 8.10
N GLU A 57 3.37 2.13 8.63
CA GLU A 57 2.32 1.49 7.85
C GLU A 57 0.94 2.01 8.22
N GLN A 58 0.10 2.18 7.20
CA GLN A 58 -1.32 2.46 7.34
C GLN A 58 -2.08 1.36 6.61
N LEU A 59 -2.98 0.68 7.31
CA LEU A 59 -3.83 -0.38 6.76
C LEU A 59 -5.28 0.09 6.78
N ILE A 60 -6.03 -0.22 5.73
CA ILE A 60 -7.44 0.14 5.64
C ILE A 60 -8.24 -0.46 6.79
N SER A 61 -9.08 0.35 7.42
CA SER A 61 -10.00 -0.11 8.47
C SER A 61 -11.43 -0.20 7.97
N GLU A 62 -11.87 0.76 7.16
CA GLU A 62 -13.25 0.89 6.70
C GLU A 62 -13.34 1.72 5.41
N ILE A 63 -14.42 1.52 4.64
CA ILE A 63 -14.79 2.35 3.49
C ILE A 63 -16.19 2.89 3.73
N ARG A 64 -16.37 4.20 3.62
CA ARG A 64 -17.67 4.88 3.71
C ARG A 64 -17.90 5.75 2.48
N TYR A 65 -19.15 5.86 2.06
CA TYR A 65 -19.61 6.79 1.05
C TYR A 65 -20.75 7.61 1.67
N GLU A 66 -20.74 8.92 1.46
CA GLU A 66 -21.78 9.87 1.91
C GLU A 66 -22.55 10.44 0.72
#